data_AF-A0AA96Y2G8-F1
#
_entry.id   AF-A0AA96Y2G8-F1
#
_cell.length_a   1.000
_cell.length_b   1.000
_cell.length_c   1.000
_cell.angle_alpha   90.00
_cell.angle_beta   90.00
_cell.angle_gamma   90.00
#
_symmetry.space_group_name_H-M   'P 1'
#
loop_
_entity.id
_entity.type
_entity.pdbx_description
1 polymer ?
#
loop_
_entity_poly.entity_id
_entity_poly.type
_entity_poly.pdbx_seq_one_letter_code
_entity_poly.pdbx_strand_id
1 'polypeptide(L)'
;MPYRRLLAIALACLLWFCGISPTRAQDLAPVLTLDPPPPNTEFYEYRVLHNPDGIGKFYMGREIAQVMGHQGAAWLERPGRSLQEQPDKVLPALNLKPTDVVADIGAGTGYFSFRLSPLVPQGKVLAVDIQPEMIDILEFFKQEAAEAGTPADNVEPVLGEPDNPQLAPDSIDLALMVDAYHEFEYPREMMEAIFKALKPGGRVALVEYRGENPFISIKGLHKMTQRQVKQEMQAVGLVWRETKGFLPQQHLMIFQKPA
;
A
#
# COMPACT_ATOMS: atom_id res chain seq x y z
N MET A 1 24.28 -26.69 71.78
CA MET A 1 25.30 -27.10 70.79
C MET A 1 24.70 -27.09 69.39
N PRO A 2 25.48 -26.74 68.35
CA PRO A 2 25.02 -25.86 67.27
C PRO A 2 25.24 -26.47 65.88
N TYR A 3 24.17 -26.76 65.12
CA TYR A 3 24.31 -27.20 63.71
C TYR A 3 23.22 -26.67 62.78
N ARG A 4 22.86 -25.39 62.93
CA ARG A 4 21.91 -24.70 62.02
C ARG A 4 22.45 -23.40 61.41
N ARG A 5 23.77 -23.17 61.46
CA ARG A 5 24.42 -21.95 60.91
C ARG A 5 25.49 -22.19 59.83
N LEU A 6 25.65 -23.41 59.31
CA LEU A 6 26.74 -23.72 58.37
C LEU A 6 26.33 -24.06 56.93
N LEU A 7 25.03 -24.21 56.61
CA LEU A 7 24.61 -24.42 55.21
C LEU A 7 24.11 -23.16 54.50
N ALA A 8 23.94 -22.04 55.21
CA ALA A 8 23.55 -20.76 54.61
C ALA A 8 24.75 -19.95 54.08
N ILE A 9 25.99 -20.37 54.39
CA ILE A 9 27.21 -19.66 53.98
C ILE A 9 27.84 -20.26 52.71
N ALA A 10 27.57 -21.53 52.39
CA ALA A 10 28.18 -22.19 51.23
C ALA A 10 27.58 -21.80 49.87
N LEU A 11 26.34 -21.28 49.80
CA LEU A 11 25.76 -20.83 48.53
C LEU A 11 26.00 -19.34 48.21
N ALA A 12 26.47 -18.55 49.18
CA ALA A 12 26.77 -17.14 48.95
C ALA A 12 28.15 -16.91 48.29
N CYS A 13 29.07 -17.89 48.37
CA CYS A 13 30.41 -17.75 47.80
C CYS A 13 30.52 -18.16 46.32
N LEU A 14 29.53 -18.86 45.74
CA LEU A 14 29.55 -19.19 44.31
C LEU A 14 28.96 -18.10 43.41
N LEU A 15 28.27 -17.12 43.98
CA LEU A 15 27.71 -15.98 43.23
C LEU A 15 28.65 -14.76 43.16
N TRP A 16 29.90 -14.90 43.61
CA TRP A 16 30.91 -13.84 43.53
C TRP A 16 32.05 -14.13 42.55
N PHE A 17 31.96 -15.23 41.77
CA PHE A 17 32.92 -15.54 40.70
C PHE A 17 32.37 -15.40 39.28
N CYS A 18 31.09 -15.09 39.12
CA CYS A 18 30.52 -14.60 37.86
C CYS A 18 29.72 -13.36 38.20
N GLY A 19 30.21 -12.18 37.79
CA GLY A 19 29.64 -10.86 38.12
C GLY A 19 28.21 -10.63 37.61
N ILE A 20 27.24 -11.31 38.21
CA ILE A 20 25.81 -11.20 37.94
C ILE A 20 25.15 -10.76 39.25
N SER A 21 25.01 -9.46 39.42
CA SER A 21 24.15 -8.89 40.47
C SER A 21 22.70 -9.33 40.24
N PRO A 22 21.89 -9.55 41.29
CA PRO A 22 20.48 -9.93 41.17
C PRO A 22 19.63 -8.86 40.45
N THR A 23 20.13 -7.65 40.30
CA THR A 23 19.56 -6.60 39.45
C THR A 23 19.70 -6.85 37.96
N ARG A 24 20.74 -7.57 37.51
CA ARG A 24 21.03 -7.83 36.08
C ARG A 24 20.18 -8.95 35.48
N ALA A 25 19.53 -9.78 36.31
CA ALA A 25 18.62 -10.81 35.84
C ALA A 25 17.25 -10.27 35.38
N GLN A 26 16.93 -9.00 35.73
CA GLN A 26 15.74 -8.30 35.22
C GLN A 26 15.97 -7.64 33.85
N ASP A 27 17.23 -7.53 33.40
CA ASP A 27 17.61 -6.83 32.17
C ASP A 27 17.74 -7.75 30.93
N LEU A 28 17.27 -9.01 31.00
CA LEU A 28 17.45 -10.01 29.92
C LEU A 28 16.17 -10.67 29.41
N ALA A 29 15.02 -10.06 29.64
CA ALA A 29 13.85 -10.32 28.80
C ALA A 29 13.48 -9.01 28.12
N PRO A 30 13.60 -8.87 26.79
CA PRO A 30 12.69 -7.97 26.12
C PRO A 30 11.32 -8.59 26.36
N VAL A 31 10.61 -8.07 27.35
CA VAL A 31 9.16 -8.22 27.37
C VAL A 31 8.75 -7.58 26.05
N LEU A 32 8.37 -8.44 25.09
CA LEU A 32 7.54 -8.07 23.95
C LEU A 32 6.28 -7.44 24.55
N THR A 33 6.41 -6.17 24.93
CA THR A 33 5.28 -5.31 25.19
C THR A 33 4.73 -5.06 23.80
N LEU A 34 3.72 -5.85 23.45
CA LEU A 34 2.91 -5.54 22.30
C LEU A 34 2.27 -4.20 22.62
N ASP A 35 2.50 -3.21 21.78
CA ASP A 35 1.74 -1.97 21.84
C ASP A 35 0.25 -2.31 21.92
N PRO A 36 -0.55 -1.54 22.67
CA PRO A 36 -1.99 -1.74 22.70
C PRO A 36 -2.50 -1.78 21.26
N PRO A 37 -3.44 -2.70 20.92
CA PRO A 37 -3.94 -2.79 19.56
C PRO A 37 -4.47 -1.41 19.17
N PRO A 38 -4.09 -0.91 17.98
CA PRO A 38 -4.50 0.42 17.55
C PRO A 38 -6.03 0.49 17.47
N PRO A 39 -6.59 1.70 17.54
CA PRO A 39 -8.03 1.90 17.74
C PRO A 39 -8.82 1.64 16.44
N ASN A 40 -8.91 0.39 16.00
CA ASN A 40 -10.04 -0.19 15.26
C ASN A 40 -9.86 -1.71 15.06
N THR A 41 -10.21 -2.53 16.06
CA THR A 41 -10.13 -4.01 15.93
C THR A 41 -11.31 -4.64 15.21
N GLU A 42 -12.29 -3.85 14.74
CA GLU A 42 -13.48 -4.39 14.07
C GLU A 42 -13.14 -5.09 12.75
N PHE A 43 -12.19 -4.53 11.99
CA PHE A 43 -11.84 -5.02 10.67
C PHE A 43 -10.48 -5.73 10.59
N TYR A 44 -9.64 -5.53 11.61
CA TYR A 44 -8.22 -5.91 11.56
C TYR A 44 -7.84 -6.91 12.65
N GLU A 45 -7.03 -7.89 12.25
CA GLU A 45 -6.33 -8.78 13.18
C GLU A 45 -4.85 -8.39 13.22
N TYR A 46 -4.23 -8.47 14.40
CA TYR A 46 -2.81 -8.22 14.59
C TYR A 46 -2.12 -9.50 15.07
N ARG A 47 -0.99 -9.86 14.46
CA ARG A 47 -0.23 -11.07 14.79
C ARG A 47 1.23 -10.73 15.07
N VAL A 48 1.73 -11.24 16.19
CA VAL A 48 3.13 -11.08 16.61
C VAL A 48 4.07 -11.87 15.69
N LEU A 49 3.68 -13.10 15.36
CA LEU A 49 4.39 -13.92 14.39
C LEU A 49 3.72 -13.75 13.04
N HIS A 50 4.41 -13.07 12.13
CA HIS A 50 3.89 -12.68 10.83
C HIS A 50 5.00 -12.71 9.77
N ASN A 51 4.67 -12.46 8.50
CA ASN A 51 5.64 -12.50 7.41
C ASN A 51 6.63 -11.33 7.49
N PRO A 52 7.95 -11.54 7.29
CA PRO A 52 8.93 -10.45 7.27
C PRO A 52 8.68 -9.35 6.23
N ASP A 53 7.97 -9.65 5.13
CA ASP A 53 7.58 -8.69 4.10
C ASP A 53 6.26 -7.95 4.42
N GLY A 54 5.64 -8.23 5.57
CA GLY A 54 4.38 -7.64 6.01
C GLY A 54 4.55 -6.78 7.25
N ILE A 55 3.44 -6.18 7.69
CA ILE A 55 3.39 -5.31 8.87
C ILE A 55 2.69 -5.95 10.08
N GLY A 56 2.37 -7.24 10.02
CA GLY A 56 1.69 -7.95 11.11
C GLY A 56 0.22 -7.58 11.31
N LYS A 57 -0.31 -6.67 10.48
CA LYS A 57 -1.73 -6.31 10.39
C LYS A 57 -2.40 -7.10 9.27
N PHE A 58 -3.57 -7.65 9.56
CA PHE A 58 -4.33 -8.50 8.65
C PHE A 58 -5.71 -7.90 8.41
N TYR A 59 -6.14 -7.91 7.15
CA TYR A 59 -7.47 -7.47 6.73
C TYR A 59 -8.13 -8.59 5.94
N MET A 60 -9.32 -9.02 6.37
CA MET A 60 -10.06 -10.11 5.72
C MET A 60 -9.20 -11.35 5.42
N GLY A 61 -8.30 -11.69 6.36
CA GLY A 61 -7.45 -12.88 6.29
C GLY A 61 -6.14 -12.73 5.51
N ARG A 62 -5.90 -11.64 4.76
CA ARG A 62 -4.57 -11.36 4.17
C ARG A 62 -3.73 -10.52 5.11
N GLU A 63 -2.42 -10.75 5.12
CA GLU A 63 -1.47 -9.82 5.76
C GLU A 63 -1.24 -8.62 4.83
N ILE A 64 -1.15 -7.42 5.40
CA ILE A 64 -0.82 -6.20 4.68
C ILE A 64 0.70 -6.17 4.43
N ALA A 65 1.10 -5.84 3.20
CA ALA A 65 2.49 -5.73 2.81
C ALA A 65 3.15 -4.49 3.42
N GLN A 66 4.47 -4.53 3.59
CA GLN A 66 5.25 -3.31 3.80
C GLN A 66 5.16 -2.38 2.59
N VAL A 67 5.11 -1.08 2.85
CA VAL A 67 5.13 -0.06 1.80
C VAL A 67 6.50 -0.01 1.13
N MET A 68 6.54 0.16 -0.20
CA MET A 68 7.76 0.56 -0.89
C MET A 68 8.09 2.02 -0.54
N GLY A 69 9.07 2.20 0.35
CA GLY A 69 9.56 3.54 0.70
C GLY A 69 10.11 4.30 -0.51
N HIS A 70 10.14 5.63 -0.43
CA HIS A 70 10.65 6.54 -1.47
C HIS A 70 12.07 6.21 -1.96
N GLN A 71 12.89 5.53 -1.14
CA GLN A 71 14.22 5.04 -1.53
C GLN A 71 14.16 4.01 -2.66
N GLY A 72 13.01 3.36 -2.86
CA GLY A 72 12.70 2.43 -3.93
C GLY A 72 12.22 3.08 -5.23
N ALA A 73 12.07 4.41 -5.31
CA ALA A 73 11.45 5.09 -6.46
C ALA A 73 12.04 4.71 -7.82
N ALA A 74 13.36 4.46 -7.91
CA ALA A 74 14.02 4.02 -9.14
C ALA A 74 13.48 2.68 -9.69
N TRP A 75 12.90 1.83 -8.84
CA TRP A 75 12.22 0.60 -9.26
C TRP A 75 10.97 0.89 -10.09
N LEU A 76 10.24 1.97 -9.80
CA LEU A 76 9.03 2.35 -10.51
C LEU A 76 9.33 2.75 -11.97
N GLU A 77 10.53 3.28 -12.23
CA GLU A 77 11.01 3.71 -13.55
C GLU A 77 11.92 2.68 -14.25
N ARG A 78 12.09 1.48 -13.68
CA ARG A 78 13.06 0.50 -14.17
C ARG A 78 12.81 0.15 -15.65
N PRO A 79 13.86 0.01 -16.49
CA PRO A 79 13.71 -0.21 -17.93
C PRO A 79 12.86 -1.45 -18.31
N GLY A 80 12.90 -2.50 -17.50
CA GLY A 80 12.16 -3.74 -17.75
C GLY A 80 10.64 -3.62 -17.54
N ARG A 81 10.15 -2.57 -16.87
CA ARG A 81 8.73 -2.41 -16.51
C ARG A 81 7.81 -2.39 -17.73
N SER A 82 8.22 -1.67 -18.79
CA SER A 82 7.42 -1.55 -20.02
C SER A 82 7.12 -2.92 -20.66
N LEU A 83 8.10 -3.82 -20.69
CA LEU A 83 7.94 -5.18 -21.23
C LEU A 83 7.19 -6.10 -20.25
N GLN A 84 7.52 -6.00 -18.96
CA GLN A 84 7.05 -6.91 -17.91
C GLN A 84 5.62 -6.62 -17.45
N GLU A 85 5.20 -5.35 -17.40
CA GLU A 85 3.89 -4.90 -16.92
C GLU A 85 3.02 -4.35 -18.06
N GLN A 86 3.60 -3.91 -19.18
CA GLN A 86 2.87 -3.36 -20.34
C GLN A 86 1.87 -2.25 -19.97
N PRO A 87 2.33 -1.19 -19.27
CA PRO A 87 1.48 -0.10 -18.76
C PRO A 87 0.70 0.61 -19.87
N ASP A 88 1.27 0.74 -21.07
CA ASP A 88 0.60 1.38 -22.21
C ASP A 88 -0.66 0.63 -22.67
N LYS A 89 -0.80 -0.66 -22.34
CA LYS A 89 -2.03 -1.42 -22.60
C LYS A 89 -3.12 -1.17 -21.56
N VAL A 90 -2.76 -0.70 -20.37
CA VAL A 90 -3.73 -0.33 -19.32
C VAL A 90 -4.53 0.88 -19.77
N LEU A 91 -3.85 1.92 -20.27
CA LEU A 91 -4.43 3.22 -20.60
C LEU A 91 -5.70 3.14 -21.50
N PRO A 92 -5.68 2.49 -22.68
CA PRO A 92 -6.89 2.41 -23.52
C PRO A 92 -7.99 1.58 -22.86
N ALA A 93 -7.64 0.61 -22.01
CA ALA A 93 -8.62 -0.22 -21.31
C ALA A 93 -9.39 0.55 -20.21
N LEU A 94 -8.89 1.71 -19.79
CA LEU A 94 -9.58 2.60 -18.84
C LEU A 94 -10.78 3.31 -19.48
N ASN A 95 -10.89 3.37 -20.82
CA ASN A 95 -11.99 4.05 -21.52
C ASN A 95 -12.27 5.47 -20.98
N LEU A 96 -11.21 6.26 -20.83
CA LEU A 96 -11.30 7.63 -20.31
C LEU A 96 -11.92 8.57 -21.35
N LYS A 97 -12.68 9.55 -20.88
CA LYS A 97 -13.11 10.70 -21.68
C LYS A 97 -12.12 11.84 -21.44
N PRO A 98 -11.95 12.76 -22.42
CA PRO A 98 -11.06 13.91 -22.27
C PRO A 98 -11.34 14.82 -21.06
N THR A 99 -12.56 14.76 -20.52
CA THR A 99 -13.06 15.56 -19.39
C THR A 99 -13.00 14.84 -18.04
N ASP A 100 -12.61 13.55 -18.02
CA ASP A 100 -12.62 12.76 -16.79
C ASP A 100 -11.59 13.31 -15.78
N VAL A 101 -11.96 13.30 -14.50
CA VAL A 101 -11.03 13.51 -13.39
C VAL A 101 -10.58 12.13 -12.90
N VAL A 102 -9.28 11.87 -13.00
CA VAL A 102 -8.67 10.58 -12.64
C VAL A 102 -7.80 10.76 -11.40
N ALA A 103 -8.01 9.94 -10.37
CA ALA A 103 -7.06 9.84 -9.26
C ALA A 103 -6.10 8.67 -9.50
N ASP A 104 -4.81 8.93 -9.51
CA ASP A 104 -3.73 7.93 -9.50
C ASP A 104 -3.32 7.72 -8.04
N ILE A 105 -3.86 6.69 -7.39
CA ILE A 105 -3.66 6.43 -5.95
C ILE A 105 -2.43 5.54 -5.76
N GLY A 106 -1.46 6.02 -4.98
CA GLY A 106 -0.12 5.46 -4.92
C GLY A 106 0.71 5.87 -6.13
N ALA A 107 0.66 7.16 -6.50
CA ALA A 107 1.25 7.67 -7.73
C ALA A 107 2.78 7.49 -7.80
N GLY A 108 3.47 7.43 -6.66
CA GLY A 108 4.92 7.32 -6.59
C GLY A 108 5.60 8.43 -7.39
N THR A 109 6.39 8.04 -8.39
CA THR A 109 7.08 8.99 -9.30
C THR A 109 6.15 9.71 -10.28
N GLY A 110 4.86 9.39 -10.32
CA GLY A 110 3.93 9.89 -11.34
C GLY A 110 3.94 9.08 -12.64
N TYR A 111 4.49 7.86 -12.63
CA TYR A 111 4.64 7.00 -13.80
C TYR A 111 3.32 6.87 -14.61
N PHE A 112 2.20 6.58 -13.96
CA PHE A 112 0.91 6.55 -14.63
C PHE A 112 0.31 7.94 -14.79
N SER A 113 0.48 8.82 -13.80
CA SER A 113 -0.02 10.19 -13.83
C SER A 113 0.34 10.95 -15.12
N PHE A 114 1.61 10.94 -15.53
CA PHE A 114 2.05 11.61 -16.77
C PHE A 114 1.52 10.94 -18.05
N ARG A 115 1.28 9.63 -18.01
CA ARG A 115 0.69 8.89 -19.12
C ARG A 115 -0.82 9.13 -19.26
N LEU A 116 -1.48 9.42 -18.15
CA LEU A 116 -2.91 9.76 -18.09
C LEU A 116 -3.17 11.20 -18.55
N SER A 117 -2.28 12.13 -18.20
CA SER A 117 -2.36 13.56 -18.53
C SER A 117 -2.84 13.86 -19.96
N PRO A 118 -2.23 13.32 -21.04
CA PRO A 118 -2.65 13.62 -22.41
C PRO A 118 -3.99 12.99 -22.81
N LEU A 119 -4.52 12.02 -22.04
CA LEU A 119 -5.80 11.37 -22.29
C LEU A 119 -6.98 12.17 -21.72
N VAL A 120 -6.71 13.04 -20.74
CA VAL A 120 -7.71 13.90 -20.06
C VAL A 120 -7.38 15.40 -20.18
N PRO A 121 -7.18 15.94 -21.40
CA PRO A 121 -6.71 17.32 -21.59
C PRO A 121 -7.70 18.40 -21.11
N GLN A 122 -8.96 18.04 -20.88
CA GLN A 122 -10.01 18.93 -20.35
C GLN A 122 -10.42 18.54 -18.92
N GLY A 123 -9.80 17.49 -18.38
CA GLY A 123 -9.99 16.98 -17.04
C GLY A 123 -8.75 17.22 -16.19
N LYS A 124 -8.56 16.36 -15.19
CA LYS A 124 -7.42 16.43 -14.26
C LYS A 124 -6.91 15.04 -13.92
N VAL A 125 -5.63 14.95 -13.60
CA VAL A 125 -5.03 13.80 -12.93
C VAL A 125 -4.63 14.21 -11.53
N LEU A 126 -5.28 13.65 -10.51
CA LEU A 126 -4.94 13.85 -9.11
C LEU A 126 -3.95 12.74 -8.71
N ALA A 127 -2.67 13.08 -8.60
CA ALA A 127 -1.60 12.14 -8.30
C ALA A 127 -1.43 12.04 -6.77
N VAL A 128 -2.00 11.00 -6.17
CA VAL A 128 -2.09 10.85 -4.71
C VAL A 128 -0.99 9.92 -4.22
N ASP A 129 -0.18 10.37 -3.28
CA ASP A 129 0.76 9.53 -2.53
C ASP A 129 0.77 9.94 -1.04
N ILE A 130 1.07 9.01 -0.14
CA ILE A 130 1.14 9.28 1.30
C ILE A 130 2.52 9.76 1.74
N GLN A 131 3.54 9.55 0.90
CA GLN A 131 4.93 9.91 1.19
C GLN A 131 5.23 11.31 0.64
N PRO A 132 5.55 12.30 1.49
CA PRO A 132 5.97 13.63 1.04
C PRO A 132 7.13 13.57 0.05
N GLU A 133 8.07 12.64 0.23
CA GLU A 133 9.21 12.47 -0.66
C GLU A 133 8.81 11.97 -2.06
N MET A 134 7.73 11.19 -2.19
CA MET A 134 7.20 10.80 -3.50
C MET A 134 6.53 11.99 -4.19
N ILE A 135 5.84 12.86 -3.43
CA ILE A 135 5.29 14.11 -3.95
C ILE A 135 6.41 15.02 -4.48
N ASP A 136 7.51 15.17 -3.74
CA ASP A 136 8.67 15.95 -4.19
C ASP A 136 9.30 15.37 -5.48
N ILE A 137 9.43 14.04 -5.58
CA ILE A 137 9.94 13.37 -6.78
C ILE A 137 9.01 13.56 -7.97
N LEU A 138 7.70 13.47 -7.76
CA LEU A 138 6.70 13.68 -8.80
C LEU A 138 6.74 15.13 -9.31
N GLU A 139 6.82 16.12 -8.43
CA GLU A 139 6.95 17.52 -8.82
C GLU A 139 8.25 17.76 -9.62
N PHE A 140 9.36 17.14 -9.20
CA PHE A 140 10.60 17.18 -9.97
C PHE A 140 10.42 16.63 -11.40
N PHE A 141 9.82 15.46 -11.56
CA PHE A 141 9.58 14.89 -12.90
C PHE A 141 8.57 15.68 -13.72
N LYS A 142 7.58 16.31 -13.08
CA LYS A 142 6.65 17.22 -13.75
C LYS A 142 7.37 18.44 -14.32
N GLN A 143 8.33 19.01 -13.58
CA GLN A 143 9.16 20.10 -14.07
C GLN A 143 10.04 19.65 -15.25
N GLU A 144 10.73 18.51 -15.13
CA GLU A 144 11.56 17.95 -16.22
C GLU A 144 10.74 17.71 -17.50
N ALA A 145 9.51 17.19 -17.36
CA ALA A 145 8.61 16.97 -18.50
C ALA A 145 8.22 18.30 -19.18
N ALA A 146 8.00 19.36 -18.41
CA ALA A 146 7.72 20.69 -18.96
C ALA A 146 8.94 21.26 -19.70
N GLU A 147 10.13 21.14 -19.13
CA GLU A 147 11.39 21.57 -19.75
C GLU A 147 11.71 20.78 -21.04
N ALA A 148 11.30 19.50 -21.10
CA ALA A 148 11.41 18.64 -22.28
C ALA A 148 10.33 18.92 -23.36
N GLY A 149 9.41 19.86 -23.13
CA GLY A 149 8.37 20.24 -24.09
C GLY A 149 7.10 19.37 -24.05
N THR A 150 6.91 18.59 -22.98
CA THR A 150 5.71 17.78 -22.72
C THR A 150 5.11 18.14 -21.36
N PRO A 151 4.65 19.39 -21.16
CA PRO A 151 4.12 19.84 -19.88
C PRO A 151 2.87 19.04 -19.50
N ALA A 152 2.80 18.66 -18.22
CA ALA A 152 1.68 17.92 -17.63
C ALA A 152 0.89 18.83 -16.67
N ASP A 153 0.43 19.98 -17.16
CA ASP A 153 -0.17 21.05 -16.34
C ASP A 153 -1.46 20.61 -15.62
N ASN A 154 -2.16 19.60 -16.16
CA ASN A 154 -3.37 19.02 -15.57
C ASN A 154 -3.08 17.90 -14.54
N VAL A 155 -1.81 17.63 -14.20
CA VAL A 155 -1.42 16.73 -13.11
C VAL A 155 -1.26 17.53 -11.83
N GLU A 156 -2.08 17.24 -10.83
CA GLU A 156 -2.08 17.88 -9.51
C GLU A 156 -1.62 16.85 -8.46
N PRO A 157 -0.44 17.03 -7.84
CA PRO A 157 -0.02 16.21 -6.72
C PRO A 157 -0.92 16.45 -5.51
N VAL A 158 -1.24 15.38 -4.78
CA VAL A 158 -2.04 15.43 -3.56
C VAL A 158 -1.35 14.57 -2.51
N LEU A 159 -0.99 15.18 -1.38
CA LEU A 159 -0.51 14.43 -0.22
C LEU A 159 -1.72 13.78 0.48
N GLY A 160 -1.78 12.45 0.41
CA GLY A 160 -2.77 11.63 1.10
C GLY A 160 -2.33 11.26 2.51
N GLU A 161 -3.19 10.54 3.21
CA GLU A 161 -2.95 9.91 4.51
C GLU A 161 -3.08 8.39 4.38
N PRO A 162 -2.54 7.58 5.31
CA PRO A 162 -2.63 6.11 5.24
C PRO A 162 -4.06 5.54 5.13
N ASP A 163 -5.08 6.30 5.53
CA ASP A 163 -6.49 5.92 5.56
C ASP A 163 -7.40 6.82 4.71
N ASN A 164 -6.87 7.83 4.02
CA ASN A 164 -7.68 8.81 3.30
C ASN A 164 -6.89 9.43 2.12
N PRO A 165 -7.42 9.41 0.88
CA PRO A 165 -6.73 9.98 -0.27
C PRO A 165 -6.80 11.52 -0.32
N GLN A 166 -7.46 12.17 0.64
CA GLN A 166 -7.66 13.62 0.72
C GLN A 166 -8.37 14.21 -0.50
N LEU A 167 -9.31 13.45 -1.08
CA LEU A 167 -10.11 13.87 -2.22
C LEU A 167 -11.51 14.32 -1.80
N ALA A 168 -12.04 15.33 -2.48
CA ALA A 168 -13.41 15.81 -2.26
C ALA A 168 -14.44 14.73 -2.65
N PRO A 169 -15.60 14.66 -1.97
CA PRO A 169 -16.68 13.74 -2.34
C PRO A 169 -17.20 14.03 -3.76
N ASP A 170 -17.61 12.97 -4.47
CA ASP A 170 -18.17 12.99 -5.83
C ASP A 170 -17.36 13.86 -6.82
N SER A 171 -16.03 13.85 -6.70
CA SER A 171 -15.11 14.68 -7.47
C SER A 171 -14.39 13.94 -8.61
N ILE A 172 -14.24 12.62 -8.51
CA ILE A 172 -13.47 11.82 -9.48
C ILE A 172 -14.33 10.85 -10.29
N ASP A 173 -14.00 10.67 -11.56
CA ASP A 173 -14.65 9.72 -12.48
C ASP A 173 -14.00 8.33 -12.41
N LEU A 174 -12.70 8.27 -12.14
CA LEU A 174 -11.94 7.04 -12.02
C LEU A 174 -10.83 7.14 -10.94
N ALA A 175 -10.70 6.12 -10.11
CA ALA A 175 -9.51 5.89 -9.29
C ALA A 175 -8.70 4.73 -9.89
N LEU A 176 -7.45 4.99 -10.25
CA LEU A 176 -6.47 4.01 -10.68
C LEU A 176 -5.56 3.67 -9.50
N MET A 177 -5.29 2.38 -9.31
CA MET A 177 -4.26 1.88 -8.39
C MET A 177 -3.44 0.86 -9.15
N VAL A 178 -2.12 1.05 -9.22
CA VAL A 178 -1.20 0.13 -9.91
C VAL A 178 -0.14 -0.35 -8.93
N ASP A 179 -0.21 -1.62 -8.55
CA ASP A 179 0.68 -2.28 -7.61
C ASP A 179 0.84 -1.52 -6.27
N ALA A 180 -0.26 -0.94 -5.77
CA ALA A 180 -0.27 -0.14 -4.54
C ALA A 180 -1.24 -0.67 -3.47
N TYR A 181 -2.29 -1.38 -3.86
CA TYR A 181 -3.41 -1.72 -2.96
C TYR A 181 -3.02 -2.73 -1.88
N HIS A 182 -2.07 -3.62 -2.21
CA HIS A 182 -1.54 -4.58 -1.25
C HIS A 182 -0.78 -3.93 -0.08
N GLU A 183 -0.29 -2.70 -0.26
CA GLU A 183 0.46 -1.92 0.72
C GLU A 183 -0.42 -1.01 1.60
N PHE A 184 -1.71 -0.88 1.30
CA PHE A 184 -2.60 -0.01 2.08
C PHE A 184 -2.66 -0.48 3.52
N GLU A 185 -2.23 0.36 4.46
CA GLU A 185 -2.27 0.06 5.90
C GLU A 185 -3.70 0.01 6.43
N TYR A 186 -4.58 0.88 5.91
CA TYR A 186 -6.00 0.96 6.26
C TYR A 186 -6.88 0.76 5.02
N PRO A 187 -6.87 -0.44 4.40
CA PRO A 187 -7.56 -0.67 3.12
C PRO A 187 -9.07 -0.50 3.22
N ARG A 188 -9.68 -0.70 4.40
CA ARG A 188 -11.11 -0.46 4.61
C ARG A 188 -11.42 1.02 4.50
N GLU A 189 -10.78 1.83 5.32
CA GLU A 189 -11.01 3.26 5.45
C GLU A 189 -10.62 4.00 4.17
N MET A 190 -9.44 3.70 3.60
CA MET A 190 -8.97 4.28 2.33
C MET A 190 -9.97 4.02 1.20
N MET A 191 -10.48 2.79 1.07
CA MET A 191 -11.44 2.46 0.02
C MET A 191 -12.84 3.05 0.27
N GLU A 192 -13.26 3.24 1.51
CA GLU A 192 -14.48 4.00 1.84
C GLU A 192 -14.34 5.48 1.46
N ALA A 193 -13.17 6.08 1.69
CA ALA A 193 -12.89 7.45 1.30
C ALA A 193 -12.82 7.59 -0.24
N ILE A 194 -12.18 6.65 -0.94
CA ILE A 194 -12.21 6.57 -2.41
C ILE A 194 -13.66 6.41 -2.92
N PHE A 195 -14.47 5.55 -2.28
CA PHE A 195 -15.88 5.40 -2.64
C PHE A 195 -16.67 6.71 -2.49
N LYS A 196 -16.40 7.49 -1.43
CA LYS A 196 -17.00 8.82 -1.26
C LYS A 196 -16.54 9.79 -2.34
N ALA A 197 -15.27 9.75 -2.72
CA ALA A 197 -14.68 10.62 -3.74
C ALA A 197 -15.19 10.32 -5.17
N LEU A 198 -15.50 9.06 -5.48
CA LEU A 198 -16.06 8.67 -6.77
C LEU A 198 -17.43 9.31 -7.01
N LYS A 199 -17.67 9.88 -8.18
CA LYS A 199 -19.02 10.26 -8.63
C LYS A 199 -19.94 9.04 -8.71
N PRO A 200 -21.28 9.20 -8.64
CA PRO A 200 -22.20 8.12 -8.98
C PRO A 200 -21.88 7.52 -10.35
N GLY A 201 -21.73 6.20 -10.41
CA GLY A 201 -21.28 5.50 -11.63
C GLY A 201 -19.77 5.56 -11.91
N GLY A 202 -18.98 6.26 -11.09
CA GLY A 202 -17.52 6.31 -11.14
C GLY A 202 -16.87 4.94 -10.92
N ARG A 203 -15.62 4.80 -11.34
CA ARG A 203 -14.95 3.48 -11.43
C ARG A 203 -13.68 3.39 -10.62
N VAL A 204 -13.36 2.19 -10.16
CA VAL A 204 -12.01 1.83 -9.70
C VAL A 204 -11.40 0.90 -10.74
N ALA A 205 -10.19 1.22 -11.18
CA ALA A 205 -9.34 0.33 -11.96
C ALA A 205 -8.16 -0.11 -11.08
N LEU A 206 -8.13 -1.39 -10.73
CA LEU A 206 -7.05 -1.97 -9.94
C LEU A 206 -6.16 -2.84 -10.82
N VAL A 207 -4.88 -2.48 -10.90
CA VAL A 207 -3.84 -3.26 -11.57
C VAL A 207 -2.94 -3.86 -10.51
N GLU A 208 -2.92 -5.19 -10.39
CA GLU A 208 -2.21 -5.89 -9.32
C GLU A 208 -1.58 -7.19 -9.82
N TYR A 209 -0.39 -7.52 -9.33
CA TYR A 209 0.26 -8.79 -9.65
C TYR A 209 -0.61 -9.99 -9.28
N ARG A 210 -0.61 -11.01 -10.14
CA ARG A 210 -1.48 -12.19 -9.99
C ARG A 210 -1.04 -13.06 -8.82
N GLY A 211 -1.78 -13.03 -7.72
CA GLY A 211 -1.55 -13.90 -6.56
C GLY A 211 -1.73 -15.40 -6.87
N GLU A 212 -2.51 -15.73 -7.90
CA GLU A 212 -2.76 -17.09 -8.37
C GLU A 212 -1.56 -17.70 -9.11
N ASN A 213 -0.59 -16.87 -9.55
CA ASN A 213 0.57 -17.35 -10.29
C ASN A 213 1.84 -17.33 -9.42
N PRO A 214 2.31 -18.51 -8.94
CA PRO A 214 3.52 -18.59 -8.14
C PRO A 214 4.80 -18.29 -8.93
N PHE A 215 4.76 -18.34 -10.27
CA PHE A 215 5.94 -18.12 -11.13
C PHE A 215 6.26 -16.65 -11.40
N ILE A 216 5.42 -15.71 -10.96
CA ILE A 216 5.74 -14.29 -11.02
C ILE A 216 6.79 -13.99 -9.95
N SER A 217 7.96 -13.48 -10.34
CA SER A 217 9.07 -13.15 -9.43
C SER A 217 8.85 -11.84 -8.67
N ILE A 218 7.76 -11.78 -7.91
CA ILE A 218 7.38 -10.69 -7.01
C ILE A 218 7.10 -11.29 -5.63
N LYS A 219 7.36 -10.53 -4.57
CA LYS A 219 7.10 -10.94 -3.18
C LYS A 219 5.65 -11.39 -3.02
N GLY A 220 5.43 -12.43 -2.22
CA GLY A 220 4.11 -13.05 -2.09
C GLY A 220 3.02 -12.09 -1.58
N LEU A 221 3.36 -11.24 -0.61
CA LEU A 221 2.44 -10.23 -0.08
C LEU A 221 2.19 -9.06 -1.03
N HIS A 222 3.02 -8.89 -2.07
CA HIS A 222 2.86 -7.85 -3.09
C HIS A 222 2.10 -8.36 -4.32
N LYS A 223 1.26 -9.37 -4.12
CA LYS A 223 0.38 -9.95 -5.13
C LYS A 223 -1.00 -10.08 -4.54
N MET A 224 -2.01 -9.91 -5.39
CA MET A 224 -3.40 -10.02 -4.99
C MET A 224 -4.13 -11.06 -5.83
N THR A 225 -4.91 -11.91 -5.16
CA THR A 225 -5.85 -12.79 -5.87
C THR A 225 -7.12 -12.02 -6.20
N GLN A 226 -7.74 -12.33 -7.33
CA GLN A 226 -9.01 -11.70 -7.71
C GLN A 226 -10.11 -11.96 -6.68
N ARG A 227 -10.09 -13.13 -6.03
CA ARG A 227 -11.04 -13.48 -4.97
C ARG A 227 -10.93 -12.49 -3.81
N GLN A 228 -9.70 -12.25 -3.34
CA GLN A 228 -9.44 -11.32 -2.24
C GLN A 228 -9.85 -9.91 -2.61
N VAL A 229 -9.42 -9.40 -3.76
CA VAL A 229 -9.78 -8.05 -4.22
C VAL A 229 -11.30 -7.89 -4.31
N LYS A 230 -12.01 -8.84 -4.92
CA LYS A 230 -13.47 -8.77 -5.06
C LYS A 230 -14.16 -8.71 -3.70
N GLN A 231 -13.70 -9.51 -2.75
CA GLN A 231 -14.24 -9.51 -1.39
C GLN A 231 -14.03 -8.15 -0.70
N GLU A 232 -12.83 -7.59 -0.76
CA GLU A 232 -12.51 -6.31 -0.11
C GLU A 232 -13.23 -5.12 -0.75
N MET A 233 -13.31 -5.08 -2.08
CA MET A 233 -14.04 -4.02 -2.82
C MET A 233 -15.55 -4.09 -2.55
N GLN A 234 -16.12 -5.30 -2.51
CA GLN A 234 -17.53 -5.49 -2.17
C GLN A 234 -17.85 -4.98 -0.77
N ALA A 235 -16.91 -5.11 0.17
CA ALA A 235 -17.11 -4.69 1.55
C ALA A 235 -17.38 -3.19 1.69
N VAL A 236 -16.87 -2.36 0.77
CA VAL A 236 -17.09 -0.90 0.72
C VAL A 236 -18.19 -0.47 -0.25
N GLY A 237 -18.93 -1.42 -0.82
CA GLY A 237 -20.05 -1.15 -1.73
C GLY A 237 -19.68 -1.01 -3.22
N LEU A 238 -18.43 -1.26 -3.60
CA LEU A 238 -18.03 -1.31 -5.01
C LEU A 238 -18.49 -2.61 -5.67
N VAL A 239 -19.02 -2.51 -6.88
CA VAL A 239 -19.52 -3.65 -7.65
C VAL A 239 -18.49 -4.04 -8.71
N TRP A 240 -18.05 -5.30 -8.70
CA TRP A 240 -17.19 -5.84 -9.74
C TRP A 240 -17.90 -5.82 -11.11
N ARG A 241 -17.20 -5.37 -12.15
CA ARG A 241 -17.69 -5.34 -13.54
C ARG A 241 -16.99 -6.35 -14.42
N GLU A 242 -15.67 -6.31 -14.44
CA GLU A 242 -14.88 -7.20 -15.29
C GLU A 242 -13.44 -7.35 -14.77
N THR A 243 -12.76 -8.39 -15.23
CA THR A 243 -11.31 -8.54 -15.11
C THR A 243 -10.74 -8.74 -16.51
N LYS A 244 -9.81 -7.90 -16.94
CA LYS A 244 -9.14 -7.99 -18.23
C LYS A 244 -7.82 -8.75 -18.06
N GLY A 245 -7.65 -9.81 -18.85
CA GLY A 245 -6.53 -10.77 -18.72
C GLY A 245 -5.36 -10.57 -19.68
N PHE A 246 -5.29 -9.44 -20.39
CA PHE A 246 -4.30 -9.21 -21.45
C PHE A 246 -2.90 -8.83 -20.95
N LEU A 247 -2.76 -8.46 -19.68
CA LEU A 247 -1.47 -8.12 -19.07
C LEU A 247 -0.68 -9.40 -18.76
N PRO A 248 0.65 -9.39 -18.93
CA PRO A 248 1.49 -10.57 -18.73
C PRO A 248 1.53 -11.05 -17.27
N GLN A 249 1.64 -10.13 -16.31
CA GLN A 249 1.87 -10.48 -14.88
C GLN A 249 0.78 -9.98 -13.94
N GLN A 250 -0.07 -9.05 -14.38
CA GLN A 250 -1.06 -8.41 -13.53
C GLN A 250 -2.48 -8.78 -13.96
N HIS A 251 -3.43 -8.59 -13.06
CA HIS A 251 -4.83 -8.40 -13.41
C HIS A 251 -5.07 -6.91 -13.68
N LEU A 252 -6.00 -6.59 -14.57
CA LEU A 252 -6.68 -5.29 -14.56
C LEU A 252 -8.15 -5.54 -14.21
N MET A 253 -8.56 -5.15 -13.00
CA MET A 253 -9.90 -5.37 -12.46
C MET A 253 -10.67 -4.05 -12.42
N ILE A 254 -11.88 -4.04 -12.96
CA ILE A 254 -12.74 -2.85 -12.99
C ILE A 254 -13.91 -3.05 -12.01
N PHE A 255 -14.07 -2.08 -11.12
CA PHE A 255 -15.19 -1.97 -10.20
C PHE A 255 -15.91 -0.64 -10.42
N GLN A 256 -17.15 -0.55 -9.95
CA GLN A 256 -17.98 0.64 -10.14
C GLN A 256 -18.75 0.97 -8.86
N LYS A 257 -18.81 2.26 -8.53
CA LYS A 257 -19.77 2.81 -7.57
C LYS A 257 -21.17 2.77 -8.21
N PRO A 258 -22.17 2.16 -7.57
CA PRO A 258 -23.55 2.24 -8.05
C PRO A 258 -23.99 3.68 -8.28
N ALA A 259 -24.86 3.89 -9.26
CA ALA A 259 -25.45 5.20 -9.56
C ALA A 259 -26.45 5.64 -8.49
#